data_AF-A0A0H5PZE7-F1
#
_entry.id   AF-A0A0H5PZE7-F1
#
_cell.length_a   1.000
_cell.length_b   1.000
_cell.length_c   1.000
_cell.angle_alpha   90.00
_cell.angle_beta   90.00
_cell.angle_gamma   90.00
#
_symmetry.space_group_name_H-M   'P 1'
#
loop_
_entity.id
_entity.type
_entity.pdbx_description
1 polymer ?
#
loop_
_entity_poly.entity_id
_entity_poly.type
_entity_poly.pdbx_seq_one_letter_code
_entity_poly.pdbx_strand_id
1 'polypeptide(L)'
;MTLSDTKRHCEKVVSVIYSVSKVAKMLDLSLRTVQRDIAGMSDDVRQLSLVCPTSKRQLSLTDYGLKWLAEKHSITLSDNMVVDEEVHTYKTASMESELVSSLLEQLRQKDLQLSEKDKQLSEKDRQISEKDRQLAEKDIQIGQLIEQHKNYQFLLRGEQERFLLPSKSGFFSRLFHRNS
;
A
#
# COMPACT_ATOMS: atom_id res chain seq x y z
N MET A 1 -53.99 -30.42 13.99
CA MET A 1 -53.56 -29.22 13.24
C MET A 1 -52.18 -29.48 12.70
N THR A 2 -52.13 -29.92 11.45
CA THR A 2 -50.94 -30.44 10.77
C THR A 2 -50.10 -29.31 10.19
N LEU A 3 -48.77 -29.43 10.23
CA LEU A 3 -47.77 -28.49 9.70
C LEU A 3 -47.96 -28.09 8.21
N SER A 4 -48.91 -28.71 7.52
CA SER A 4 -49.24 -28.52 6.11
C SER A 4 -50.12 -27.29 5.81
N ASP A 5 -50.87 -26.77 6.78
CA ASP A 5 -51.78 -25.63 6.52
C ASP A 5 -51.08 -24.26 6.56
N THR A 6 -49.94 -24.15 7.24
CA THR A 6 -49.16 -22.90 7.27
C THR A 6 -48.39 -22.64 5.97
N LYS A 7 -48.27 -23.64 5.09
CA LYS A 7 -47.53 -23.51 3.83
C LYS A 7 -48.40 -22.99 2.69
N ARG A 8 -49.73 -23.10 2.80
CA ARG A 8 -50.69 -22.80 1.73
C ARG A 8 -51.09 -21.31 1.64
N HIS A 9 -50.56 -20.45 2.51
CA HIS A 9 -50.90 -19.01 2.55
C HIS A 9 -49.80 -18.07 2.05
N CYS A 10 -48.63 -18.60 1.64
CA CYS A 10 -47.55 -17.79 1.05
C CYS A 10 -47.46 -17.94 -0.47
N GLU A 11 -48.58 -18.17 -1.14
CA GLU A 11 -48.64 -18.30 -2.60
C GLU A 11 -49.47 -17.15 -3.15
N LYS A 12 -48.82 -15.99 -3.34
CA LYS A 12 -49.18 -14.98 -4.35
C LYS A 12 -48.16 -13.85 -4.37
N VAL A 13 -47.93 -13.38 -5.60
CA VAL A 13 -47.26 -12.15 -6.05
C VAL A 13 -45.74 -12.22 -6.19
N VAL A 14 -45.33 -12.37 -7.45
CA VAL A 14 -44.04 -12.00 -8.03
C VAL A 14 -43.65 -10.61 -7.53
N SER A 15 -42.82 -10.54 -6.50
CA SER A 15 -42.33 -9.30 -5.94
C SER A 15 -40.95 -9.58 -5.36
N VAL A 16 -40.01 -8.69 -5.63
CA VAL A 16 -38.58 -8.86 -5.33
C VAL A 16 -38.42 -9.26 -3.86
N ILE A 17 -37.76 -10.40 -3.62
CA ILE A 17 -37.64 -11.03 -2.31
C ILE A 17 -36.30 -10.63 -1.71
N TYR A 18 -36.31 -9.78 -0.69
CA TYR A 18 -35.09 -9.41 0.03
C TYR A 18 -34.96 -10.19 1.33
N SER A 19 -33.82 -10.84 1.53
CA SER A 19 -33.51 -11.41 2.85
C SER A 19 -33.26 -10.29 3.85
N VAL A 20 -33.66 -10.49 5.12
CA VAL A 20 -33.42 -9.48 6.18
C VAL A 20 -31.94 -9.10 6.29
N SER A 21 -31.03 -10.04 6.06
CA SER A 21 -29.59 -9.78 6.00
C SER A 21 -29.18 -8.90 4.83
N LYS A 22 -29.83 -9.04 3.66
CA LYS A 22 -29.59 -8.17 2.50
C LYS A 22 -30.16 -6.78 2.75
N VAL A 23 -31.36 -6.66 3.35
CA VAL A 23 -31.96 -5.37 3.73
C VAL A 23 -31.12 -4.62 4.76
N ALA A 24 -30.61 -5.31 5.78
CA ALA A 24 -29.71 -4.73 6.77
C ALA A 24 -28.48 -4.09 6.12
N LYS A 25 -27.89 -4.75 5.12
CA LYS A 25 -26.77 -4.20 4.34
C LYS A 25 -27.19 -3.02 3.46
N MET A 26 -28.35 -3.11 2.79
CA MET A 26 -28.83 -2.04 1.90
C MET A 26 -29.18 -0.75 2.64
N LEU A 27 -29.62 -0.87 3.89
CA LEU A 27 -29.99 0.27 4.74
C LEU A 27 -28.87 0.68 5.72
N ASP A 28 -27.71 0.04 5.67
CA ASP A 28 -26.61 0.22 6.65
C ASP A 28 -27.09 0.12 8.12
N LEU A 29 -28.03 -0.79 8.38
CA LEU A 29 -28.59 -1.06 9.69
C LEU A 29 -28.07 -2.37 10.24
N SER A 30 -27.94 -2.46 11.57
CA SER A 30 -27.64 -3.74 12.20
C SER A 30 -28.78 -4.73 11.96
N LEU A 31 -28.45 -6.01 11.76
CA LEU A 31 -29.44 -7.09 11.62
C LEU A 31 -30.44 -7.09 12.79
N ARG A 32 -29.96 -6.79 14.01
CA ARG A 32 -30.78 -6.68 15.21
C ARG A 32 -31.76 -5.52 15.14
N THR A 33 -31.35 -4.39 14.60
CA THR A 33 -32.20 -3.21 14.40
C THR A 33 -33.36 -3.56 13.48
N VAL A 34 -33.06 -4.14 12.31
CA VAL A 34 -34.08 -4.54 11.33
C VAL A 34 -35.03 -5.59 11.91
N GLN A 35 -34.53 -6.60 12.62
CA GLN A 35 -35.37 -7.61 13.27
C GLN A 35 -36.29 -7.03 14.36
N ARG A 36 -35.76 -6.10 15.17
CA ARG A 36 -36.54 -5.37 16.18
C ARG A 36 -37.65 -4.53 15.53
N ASP A 37 -37.34 -3.88 14.41
CA ASP A 37 -38.32 -3.05 13.70
C ASP A 37 -39.42 -3.88 13.05
N ILE A 38 -39.09 -5.05 12.49
CA ILE A 38 -40.08 -6.02 11.99
C ILE A 38 -40.95 -6.55 13.12
N ALA A 39 -40.37 -6.87 14.29
CA ALA A 39 -41.12 -7.33 15.45
C ALA A 39 -42.07 -6.25 16.00
N GLY A 40 -41.75 -4.97 15.80
CA GLY A 40 -42.59 -3.84 16.20
C GLY A 40 -43.58 -3.34 15.14
N MET A 41 -43.67 -3.99 13.96
CA MET A 41 -44.68 -3.65 12.94
C MET A 41 -46.09 -4.04 13.41
N SER A 42 -47.09 -3.24 13.05
CA SER A 42 -48.51 -3.62 13.19
C SER A 42 -48.83 -4.82 12.27
N ASP A 43 -49.91 -5.55 12.57
CA ASP A 43 -50.26 -6.75 11.80
C ASP A 43 -50.51 -6.44 10.32
N ASP A 44 -51.20 -5.32 10.03
CA ASP A 44 -51.49 -4.88 8.66
C ASP A 44 -50.21 -4.58 7.86
N VAL A 45 -49.24 -3.88 8.48
CA VAL A 45 -47.94 -3.58 7.85
C VAL A 45 -47.16 -4.87 7.66
N ARG A 46 -47.19 -5.77 8.64
CA ARG A 46 -46.47 -7.05 8.57
C ARG A 46 -47.00 -7.95 7.44
N GLN A 47 -48.30 -7.93 7.17
CA GLN A 47 -48.90 -8.66 6.06
C GLN A 47 -48.44 -8.13 4.69
N LEU A 48 -48.17 -6.83 4.58
CA LEU A 48 -47.68 -6.20 3.34
C LEU A 48 -46.16 -6.27 3.20
N SER A 49 -45.44 -6.22 4.32
CA SER A 49 -43.97 -6.17 4.37
C SER A 49 -43.30 -7.54 4.32
N LEU A 50 -43.97 -8.63 4.72
CA LEU A 50 -43.38 -9.97 4.78
C LEU A 50 -44.03 -10.94 3.79
N VAL A 51 -43.20 -11.72 3.10
CA VAL A 51 -43.67 -12.78 2.19
C VAL A 51 -44.36 -13.91 2.95
N CYS A 52 -43.89 -14.21 4.17
CA CYS A 52 -44.53 -15.16 5.07
C CYS A 52 -44.61 -14.57 6.49
N PRO A 53 -45.75 -13.94 6.86
CA PRO A 53 -45.92 -13.30 8.17
C PRO A 53 -45.79 -14.28 9.35
N THR A 54 -46.06 -15.56 9.11
CA THR A 54 -46.15 -16.60 10.15
C THR A 54 -44.82 -17.29 10.44
N SER A 55 -43.83 -17.21 9.54
CA SER A 55 -42.57 -17.95 9.67
C SER A 55 -41.45 -17.10 10.29
N LYS A 56 -41.10 -17.41 11.55
CA LYS A 56 -40.00 -16.73 12.28
C LYS A 56 -38.59 -17.11 11.80
N ARG A 57 -38.45 -18.16 10.97
CA ARG A 57 -37.14 -18.73 10.60
C ARG A 57 -36.63 -18.26 9.23
N GLN A 58 -37.52 -17.76 8.36
CA GLN A 58 -37.17 -17.26 7.04
C GLN A 58 -37.95 -15.97 6.80
N LEU A 59 -37.42 -14.87 7.35
CA LEU A 59 -37.96 -13.55 7.09
C LEU A 59 -37.42 -13.06 5.75
N SER A 60 -38.31 -12.99 4.78
CA SER A 60 -38.10 -12.30 3.52
C SER A 60 -39.04 -11.10 3.46
N LEU A 61 -38.48 -9.95 3.13
CA LEU A 61 -39.18 -8.69 2.99
C LEU A 61 -39.58 -8.49 1.53
N THR A 62 -40.76 -7.93 1.34
CA THR A 62 -41.21 -7.37 0.06
C THR A 62 -40.58 -5.99 -0.16
N ASP A 63 -40.72 -5.46 -1.36
CA ASP A 63 -40.34 -4.08 -1.69
C ASP A 63 -41.01 -3.05 -0.75
N TYR A 64 -42.28 -3.28 -0.41
CA TYR A 64 -43.00 -2.48 0.57
C TYR A 64 -42.33 -2.49 1.96
N GLY A 65 -41.86 -3.67 2.41
CA GLY A 65 -41.13 -3.80 3.67
C GLY A 65 -39.79 -3.07 3.68
N LEU A 66 -39.07 -3.10 2.56
CA LEU A 66 -37.82 -2.35 2.38
C LEU A 66 -38.07 -0.84 2.45
N LYS A 67 -39.07 -0.35 1.71
CA LYS A 67 -39.45 1.07 1.68
C LYS A 67 -39.91 1.56 3.05
N TRP A 68 -40.71 0.77 3.76
CA TRP A 68 -41.18 1.11 5.11
C TRP A 68 -40.01 1.25 6.10
N LEU A 69 -39.02 0.36 6.02
CA LEU A 69 -37.83 0.43 6.87
C LEU A 69 -36.97 1.66 6.55
N ALA A 70 -36.81 1.98 5.26
CA ALA A 70 -36.11 3.18 4.83
C ALA A 70 -36.79 4.46 5.34
N GLU A 71 -38.12 4.54 5.19
CA GLU A 71 -38.92 5.68 5.66
C GLU A 71 -38.85 5.85 7.18
N LYS A 72 -38.95 4.75 7.94
CA LYS A 72 -38.85 4.77 9.41
C LYS A 72 -37.50 5.28 9.92
N HIS A 73 -36.42 4.99 9.21
CA HIS A 73 -35.07 5.46 9.56
C HIS A 73 -34.65 6.73 8.81
N SER A 74 -35.56 7.36 8.04
CA SER A 74 -35.27 8.54 7.20
C SER A 74 -34.06 8.34 6.27
N ILE A 75 -33.90 7.12 5.76
CA ILE A 75 -32.86 6.76 4.80
C ILE A 75 -33.44 6.97 3.41
N THR A 76 -32.85 7.88 2.64
CA THR A 76 -33.16 8.01 1.22
C THR A 76 -32.56 6.82 0.48
N LEU A 77 -33.42 5.91 0.02
CA LEU A 77 -33.07 4.90 -0.98
C LEU A 77 -32.72 5.64 -2.28
N SER A 78 -31.51 6.19 -2.35
CA SER A 78 -30.93 6.66 -3.60
C SER A 78 -30.73 5.45 -4.50
N ASP A 79 -31.11 5.57 -5.76
CA ASP A 79 -31.27 4.55 -6.81
C ASP A 79 -29.97 3.79 -7.20
N ASN A 80 -28.98 3.72 -6.30
CA ASN A 80 -27.63 3.24 -6.55
C ASN A 80 -27.30 1.88 -5.90
N MET A 81 -28.31 1.06 -5.58
CA MET A 81 -28.08 -0.26 -4.96
C MET A 81 -29.00 -1.39 -5.49
N VAL A 82 -29.43 -1.33 -6.75
CA VAL A 82 -29.92 -2.53 -7.45
C VAL A 82 -28.73 -3.23 -8.11
N VAL A 83 -28.22 -4.26 -7.44
CA VAL A 83 -27.34 -5.27 -8.06
C VAL A 83 -28.22 -6.44 -8.52
N ASP A 84 -28.10 -6.70 -9.83
CA ASP A 84 -28.57 -7.81 -10.70
C ASP A 84 -30.08 -7.83 -11.01
N GLU A 85 -30.57 -7.89 -12.26
CA GLU A 85 -30.06 -8.47 -13.52
C GLU A 85 -30.77 -7.80 -14.75
N GLU A 86 -30.04 -7.67 -15.86
CA GLU A 86 -30.51 -7.61 -17.26
C GLU A 86 -31.05 -6.36 -18.01
N VAL A 87 -31.42 -5.20 -17.42
CA VAL A 87 -32.13 -4.16 -18.23
C VAL A 87 -31.48 -2.76 -18.35
N HIS A 88 -30.28 -2.52 -17.80
CA HIS A 88 -29.64 -1.17 -17.87
C HIS A 88 -28.37 -1.07 -18.74
N THR A 89 -28.10 -2.08 -19.57
CA THR A 89 -26.80 -2.30 -20.23
C THR A 89 -26.39 -1.27 -21.28
N TYR A 90 -27.27 -0.39 -21.77
CA TYR A 90 -26.91 0.52 -22.88
C TYR A 90 -26.55 1.96 -22.46
N LYS A 91 -26.94 2.42 -21.26
CA LYS A 91 -26.66 3.80 -20.83
C LYS A 91 -25.54 3.91 -19.79
N THR A 92 -25.45 2.94 -18.88
CA THR A 92 -24.37 2.86 -17.88
C THR A 92 -23.04 2.45 -18.51
N ALA A 93 -23.06 1.52 -19.48
CA ALA A 93 -21.85 1.07 -20.18
C ALA A 93 -21.14 2.21 -20.96
N SER A 94 -21.90 3.20 -21.46
CA SER A 94 -21.31 4.34 -22.17
C SER A 94 -20.59 5.30 -21.23
N MET A 95 -21.15 5.58 -20.05
CA MET A 95 -20.49 6.41 -19.03
C MET A 95 -19.30 5.69 -18.38
N GLU A 96 -19.43 4.39 -18.14
CA GLU A 96 -18.32 3.56 -17.65
C GLU A 96 -17.17 3.48 -18.67
N SER A 97 -17.47 3.35 -19.96
CA SER A 97 -16.47 3.36 -21.03
C SER A 97 -15.68 4.68 -21.11
N GLU A 98 -16.35 5.81 -20.91
CA GLU A 98 -15.71 7.13 -20.88
C GLU A 98 -14.82 7.31 -19.63
N LEU A 99 -15.29 6.87 -18.46
CA LEU A 99 -14.50 6.87 -17.22
C LEU A 99 -13.27 5.96 -17.33
N VAL A 100 -13.42 4.75 -17.89
CA VAL A 100 -12.31 3.82 -18.13
C VAL A 100 -11.29 4.43 -19.08
N SER A 101 -11.75 5.09 -20.15
CA SER A 101 -10.86 5.76 -21.11
C SER A 101 -10.08 6.91 -20.46
N SER A 102 -10.74 7.72 -19.63
CA SER A 102 -10.10 8.80 -18.86
C SER A 102 -9.05 8.26 -17.89
N LEU A 103 -9.37 7.19 -17.16
CA LEU A 103 -8.45 6.56 -16.22
C LEU A 103 -7.24 5.93 -16.93
N LEU A 104 -7.46 5.32 -18.11
CA LEU A 104 -6.39 4.75 -18.93
C LEU A 104 -5.41 5.83 -19.41
N GLU A 105 -5.94 6.98 -19.83
CA GLU A 105 -5.12 8.13 -20.23
C GLU A 105 -4.32 8.69 -19.05
N GLN A 106 -4.93 8.80 -17.87
CA GLN A 106 -4.22 9.19 -16.64
C GLN A 106 -3.11 8.20 -16.25
N LEU A 107 -3.35 6.90 -16.40
CA LEU A 107 -2.34 5.87 -16.17
C LEU A 107 -1.18 6.02 -17.15
N ARG A 108 -1.47 6.20 -18.43
CA ARG A 108 -0.45 6.41 -19.47
C ARG A 108 0.40 7.65 -19.19
N GLN A 109 -0.21 8.74 -18.74
CA GLN A 109 0.53 9.96 -18.34
C GLN A 109 1.43 9.70 -17.12
N LYS A 110 0.96 8.95 -16.13
CA LYS A 110 1.78 8.57 -14.97
C LYS A 110 2.94 7.65 -15.36
N ASP A 111 2.72 6.68 -16.25
CA ASP A 111 3.78 5.80 -16.75
C ASP A 111 4.86 6.59 -17.49
N LEU A 112 4.49 7.57 -18.31
CA LEU A 112 5.47 8.47 -18.96
C LEU A 112 6.26 9.28 -17.93
N GLN A 113 5.60 9.81 -16.90
CA GLN A 113 6.28 10.55 -15.83
C GLN A 113 7.22 9.67 -14.99
N LEU A 114 6.85 8.41 -14.76
CA LEU A 114 7.71 7.45 -14.07
C LEU A 114 8.94 7.11 -14.91
N SER A 115 8.74 6.83 -16.21
CA SER A 115 9.85 6.56 -17.13
C SER A 115 10.84 7.73 -17.21
N GLU A 116 10.36 8.97 -17.20
CA GLU A 116 11.23 10.14 -17.17
C GLU A 116 12.00 10.27 -15.84
N LYS A 117 11.35 10.01 -14.71
CA LYS A 117 12.04 10.00 -13.40
C LYS A 117 13.09 8.89 -13.33
N ASP A 118 12.82 7.71 -13.88
CA ASP A 118 13.77 6.61 -13.92
C ASP A 118 15.02 6.95 -14.75
N LYS A 119 14.85 7.64 -15.88
CA LYS A 119 16.00 8.17 -16.65
C LYS A 119 16.83 9.16 -15.86
N GLN A 120 16.19 10.07 -15.13
CA GLN A 120 16.89 11.05 -14.30
C GLN A 120 17.63 10.40 -13.13
N LEU A 121 17.05 9.35 -12.52
CA LEU A 121 17.73 8.57 -11.48
C LEU A 121 18.95 7.84 -12.04
N SER A 122 18.80 7.16 -13.18
CA SER A 122 19.91 6.48 -13.85
C SER A 122 21.08 7.42 -14.18
N GLU A 123 20.79 8.64 -14.66
CA GLU A 123 21.84 9.63 -14.91
C GLU A 123 22.51 10.11 -13.60
N LYS A 124 21.75 10.29 -12.52
CA LYS A 124 22.34 10.63 -11.20
C LYS A 124 23.22 9.50 -10.68
N ASP A 125 22.80 8.25 -10.81
CA ASP A 125 23.58 7.08 -10.39
C ASP A 125 24.90 6.98 -11.17
N ARG A 126 24.87 7.30 -12.48
CA ARG A 126 26.08 7.41 -13.31
C ARG A 126 27.03 8.50 -12.80
N GLN A 127 26.49 9.66 -12.43
CA GLN A 127 27.29 10.77 -11.88
C GLN A 127 27.88 10.45 -10.51
N ILE A 128 27.13 9.75 -9.65
CA ILE A 128 27.62 9.28 -8.34
C ILE A 128 28.77 8.30 -8.55
N SER A 129 28.58 7.29 -9.41
CA SER A 129 29.60 6.30 -9.72
C SER A 129 30.90 6.92 -10.23
N GLU A 130 30.80 7.95 -11.08
CA GLU A 130 31.99 8.67 -11.57
C GLU A 130 32.67 9.48 -10.46
N LYS A 131 31.92 10.12 -9.55
CA LYS A 131 32.51 10.80 -8.39
C LYS A 131 33.19 9.83 -7.43
N ASP A 132 32.59 8.67 -7.18
CA ASP A 132 33.17 7.63 -6.34
C ASP A 132 34.49 7.10 -6.93
N ARG A 133 34.56 6.93 -8.25
CA ARG A 133 35.79 6.58 -8.96
C ARG A 133 36.88 7.63 -8.75
N GLN A 134 36.55 8.92 -8.90
CA GLN A 134 37.50 10.02 -8.69
C GLN A 134 37.96 10.14 -7.23
N LEU A 135 37.08 9.88 -6.27
CA LEU A 135 37.44 9.84 -4.85
C LEU A 135 38.40 8.69 -4.55
N ALA A 136 38.13 7.49 -5.08
CA ALA A 136 39.02 6.35 -4.94
C ALA A 136 40.42 6.61 -5.52
N GLU A 137 40.50 7.28 -6.69
CA GLU A 137 41.79 7.71 -7.27
C GLU A 137 42.53 8.71 -6.37
N LYS A 138 41.81 9.69 -5.80
CA LYS A 138 42.39 10.67 -4.87
C LYS A 138 42.90 9.98 -3.59
N ASP A 139 42.17 9.02 -3.06
CA ASP A 139 42.56 8.25 -1.87
C ASP A 139 43.85 7.45 -2.12
N ILE A 140 43.99 6.84 -3.31
CA ILE A 140 45.23 6.15 -3.71
C ILE A 140 46.40 7.14 -3.76
N GLN A 141 46.22 8.33 -4.36
CA GLN A 141 47.26 9.36 -4.43
C GLN A 141 47.68 9.84 -3.03
N ILE A 142 46.72 10.07 -2.14
CA ILE A 142 46.97 10.45 -0.74
C ILE A 142 47.76 9.34 -0.04
N GLY A 143 47.36 8.07 -0.21
CA GLY A 143 48.09 6.93 0.33
C GLY A 143 49.54 6.87 -0.13
N GLN A 144 49.79 7.09 -1.43
CA GLN A 144 51.15 7.14 -1.99
C GLN A 144 51.98 8.27 -1.38
N LEU A 145 51.41 9.47 -1.24
CA LEU A 145 52.10 10.61 -0.62
C LEU A 145 52.42 10.36 0.87
N ILE A 146 51.51 9.72 1.60
CA ILE A 146 51.72 9.33 3.00
C ILE A 146 52.90 8.34 3.09
N GLU A 147 52.94 7.33 2.24
CA GLU A 147 54.05 6.36 2.21
C GLU A 147 55.39 7.01 1.83
N GLN A 148 55.39 7.89 0.83
CA GLN A 148 56.59 8.67 0.50
C GLN A 148 57.05 9.51 1.70
N HIS A 149 56.14 10.21 2.36
CA HIS A 149 56.46 11.01 3.55
C HIS A 149 57.06 10.16 4.67
N LYS A 150 56.49 8.99 4.96
CA LYS A 150 57.04 8.05 5.96
C LYS A 150 58.45 7.59 5.59
N ASN A 151 58.69 7.26 4.33
CA ASN A 151 60.02 6.85 3.86
C ASN A 151 61.06 7.96 4.06
N TYR A 152 60.72 9.21 3.71
CA TYR A 152 61.63 10.34 3.96
C TYR A 152 61.91 10.55 5.44
N GLN A 153 60.88 10.48 6.29
CA GLN A 153 61.04 10.59 7.75
C GLN A 153 61.94 9.48 8.31
N PHE A 154 61.81 8.25 7.79
CA PHE A 154 62.65 7.13 8.19
C PHE A 154 64.12 7.35 7.81
N LEU A 155 64.39 7.83 6.59
CA LEU A 155 65.75 8.15 6.13
C LEU A 155 66.39 9.24 7.00
N LEU A 156 65.66 10.33 7.27
CA LEU A 156 66.13 11.42 8.12
C LEU A 156 66.45 10.94 9.54
N ARG A 157 65.59 10.09 10.11
CA ARG A 157 65.83 9.50 11.44
C ARG A 157 67.09 8.63 11.43
N GLY A 158 67.27 7.77 10.44
CA GLY A 158 68.45 6.91 10.32
C GLY A 158 69.76 7.71 10.17
N GLU A 159 69.73 8.82 9.45
CA GLU A 159 70.86 9.74 9.35
C GLU A 159 71.15 10.41 10.70
N GLN A 160 70.13 10.90 11.39
CA GLN A 160 70.27 11.49 12.72
C GLN A 160 70.85 10.50 13.73
N GLU A 161 70.39 9.24 13.74
CA GLU A 161 70.95 8.17 14.56
C GLU A 161 72.43 7.89 14.25
N ARG A 162 72.85 7.97 12.97
CA ARG A 162 74.28 7.85 12.61
C ARG A 162 75.13 9.00 13.14
N PHE A 163 74.62 10.22 13.18
CA PHE A 163 75.32 11.37 13.76
C PHE A 163 75.39 11.30 15.30
N LEU A 164 74.45 10.62 15.95
CA LEU A 164 74.42 10.46 17.41
C LEU A 164 75.30 9.32 17.93
N LEU A 165 75.68 8.35 17.07
CA LEU A 165 76.68 7.35 17.45
C LEU A 165 78.04 8.04 17.59
N PRO A 166 78.73 7.93 18.75
CA PRO A 166 80.07 8.49 18.87
C PRO A 166 80.92 7.89 17.76
N SER A 167 81.55 8.78 16.96
CA SER A 167 82.60 8.39 16.02
C SER A 167 83.51 7.43 16.75
N LYS A 168 83.52 6.15 16.34
CA LYS A 168 84.44 5.17 16.91
C LYS A 168 85.83 5.61 16.44
N SER A 169 86.41 6.56 17.18
CA SER A 169 87.78 7.01 17.03
C SER A 169 88.61 5.73 16.98
N GLY A 170 89.25 5.51 15.83
CA GLY A 170 89.82 4.23 15.46
C GLY A 170 90.60 3.65 16.65
N PHE A 171 90.22 2.45 17.06
CA PHE A 171 90.99 1.67 18.02
C PHE A 171 92.46 1.55 17.59
N PHE A 172 92.72 1.63 16.27
CA PHE A 172 94.04 1.64 15.65
C PHE A 172 94.71 3.02 15.56
N SER A 173 94.00 4.13 15.76
CA SER A 173 94.58 5.48 15.66
C SER A 173 95.65 5.73 16.73
N ARG A 174 95.61 5.00 17.86
CA ARG A 174 96.64 5.06 18.91
C ARG A 174 97.78 4.06 18.75
N LEU A 175 97.62 3.05 17.89
CA LEU A 175 98.64 2.02 17.65
C LEU A 175 99.67 2.45 16.58
N PHE A 176 99.33 3.41 15.71
CA PHE A 176 100.21 3.85 14.61
C PHE A 176 100.82 5.25 14.76
N HIS A 177 100.68 5.92 15.92
CA HIS A 177 101.25 7.26 16.18
C HIS A 177 102.58 7.26 16.96
N ARG A 178 103.28 6.13 17.03
CA ARG A 178 104.58 6.06 17.70
C ARG A 178 105.61 5.40 16.79
N ASN A 179 106.33 6.25 16.05
CA ASN A 179 107.71 6.12 15.57
C ASN A 179 107.87 6.69 14.14
N SER A 180 108.24 7.96 14.03
CA SER A 180 109.49 8.43 13.39
C SER A 180 109.47 9.95 13.30
#